data_AF-A0A8C9MM02-F1
#
_entry.id   AF-A0A8C9MM02-F1
#
_cell.length_a   1.000
_cell.length_b   1.000
_cell.length_c   1.000
_cell.angle_alpha   90.00
_cell.angle_beta   90.00
_cell.angle_gamma   90.00
#
_symmetry.space_group_name_H-M   'P 1'
#
loop_
_entity.id
_entity.type
_entity.pdbx_description
1 polymer ?
#
loop_
_entity_poly.entity_id
_entity_poly.type
_entity_poly.pdbx_seq_one_letter_code
_entity_poly.pdbx_strand_id
1 'polypeptide(L)'
;PTTLKRSKNSENFLNTLKRRLQKILALGKDEVEDKVEQAFVRKKEEEIAEPDRFEELMNEIQERRDFLAEMEALGQGKKYQGIVLTEISQKLHEMEIIDKKRSEEMRNIMTKAFPVGNKSILQD
;
A
#
# COMPACT_ATOMS: atom_id res chain seq x y z
N PRO A 1 -38.34 10.45 -6.16
CA PRO A 1 -38.07 9.70 -7.43
C PRO A 1 -36.58 9.36 -7.67
N THR A 2 -35.82 9.01 -6.63
CA THR A 2 -34.35 8.80 -6.70
C THR A 2 -33.89 7.36 -6.41
N THR A 3 -34.80 6.45 -6.08
CA THR A 3 -34.45 5.06 -5.71
C THR A 3 -34.39 4.08 -6.89
N LEU A 4 -34.93 4.44 -8.07
CA LEU A 4 -34.98 3.51 -9.23
C LEU A 4 -33.74 3.56 -10.15
N LYS A 5 -32.92 4.62 -10.09
CA LYS A 5 -31.73 4.75 -10.95
C LYS A 5 -30.52 3.93 -10.46
N ARG A 6 -30.43 3.63 -9.16
CA ARG A 6 -29.30 2.85 -8.60
C ARG A 6 -29.36 1.37 -8.96
N SER A 7 -30.58 0.81 -9.05
CA SER A 7 -30.84 -0.60 -9.37
C SER A 7 -30.60 -0.95 -10.85
N LYS A 8 -30.88 -0.01 -11.78
CA LYS A 8 -30.62 -0.24 -13.22
C LYS A 8 -29.12 -0.23 -13.58
N ASN A 9 -28.30 0.51 -12.83
CA ASN A 9 -26.85 0.56 -13.06
C ASN A 9 -26.15 -0.74 -12.66
N SER A 10 -26.59 -1.41 -11.58
CA SER A 10 -26.01 -2.70 -11.18
C SER A 10 -26.37 -3.83 -12.15
N GLU A 11 -27.57 -3.78 -12.73
CA GLU A 11 -28.00 -4.77 -13.73
C GLU A 11 -27.22 -4.62 -15.05
N ASN A 12 -26.98 -3.38 -15.50
CA ASN A 12 -26.12 -3.11 -16.64
C ASN A 12 -24.67 -3.57 -16.42
N PHE A 13 -24.13 -3.34 -15.21
CA PHE A 13 -22.79 -3.81 -14.86
C PHE A 13 -22.70 -5.34 -14.87
N LEU A 14 -23.67 -6.02 -14.25
CA LEU A 14 -23.70 -7.48 -14.19
C LEU A 14 -23.86 -8.09 -15.59
N ASN A 15 -24.70 -7.52 -16.45
CA ASN A 15 -24.85 -7.97 -17.83
C ASN A 15 -23.57 -7.76 -18.66
N THR A 16 -22.85 -6.66 -18.40
CA THR A 16 -21.55 -6.40 -19.04
C THR A 16 -20.51 -7.44 -18.65
N LEU A 17 -20.41 -7.77 -17.34
CA LEU A 17 -19.51 -8.80 -16.84
C LEU A 17 -19.86 -10.20 -17.36
N LYS A 18 -21.14 -10.56 -17.40
CA LYS A 18 -21.59 -11.85 -17.96
C LYS A 18 -21.20 -11.99 -19.43
N ARG A 19 -21.40 -10.94 -20.23
CA ARG A 19 -21.05 -10.94 -21.66
C ARG A 19 -19.54 -11.03 -21.88
N ARG A 20 -18.73 -10.36 -21.05
CA ARG A 20 -17.26 -10.47 -21.08
C ARG A 20 -16.82 -11.90 -20.77
N LEU A 21 -17.34 -12.49 -19.70
CA LEU A 21 -16.99 -13.86 -19.29
C LEU A 21 -17.37 -14.90 -20.35
N GLN A 22 -18.54 -14.78 -20.97
CA GLN A 22 -18.95 -15.66 -22.08
C GLN A 22 -17.98 -15.60 -23.26
N LYS A 23 -17.48 -14.41 -23.61
CA LYS A 23 -16.49 -14.26 -24.68
C LYS A 23 -15.15 -14.91 -24.33
N ILE A 24 -14.67 -14.74 -23.09
CA ILE A 24 -13.43 -15.37 -22.61
C ILE A 24 -13.56 -16.90 -22.65
N LEU A 25 -14.68 -17.45 -22.20
CA LEU A 25 -14.89 -18.90 -22.19
C LEU A 25 -15.06 -19.50 -23.60
N ALA A 26 -15.64 -18.75 -24.54
CA ALA A 26 -15.88 -19.23 -25.90
C ALA A 26 -14.67 -19.07 -26.82
N LEU A 27 -13.96 -17.93 -26.74
CA LEU A 27 -12.88 -17.56 -27.66
C LEU A 27 -11.48 -17.72 -27.04
N GLY A 28 -11.39 -17.83 -25.71
CA GLY A 28 -10.12 -17.95 -24.98
C GLY A 28 -9.28 -16.66 -24.97
N LYS A 29 -9.80 -15.52 -25.45
CA LYS A 29 -9.07 -14.25 -25.56
C LYS A 29 -9.97 -13.05 -25.27
N ASP A 30 -9.47 -12.10 -24.47
CA ASP A 30 -10.15 -10.83 -24.16
C ASP A 30 -9.62 -9.72 -25.08
N GLU A 31 -10.37 -9.35 -26.10
CA GLU A 31 -9.94 -8.38 -27.13
C GLU A 31 -9.80 -6.93 -26.61
N VAL A 32 -10.23 -6.66 -25.38
CA VAL A 32 -10.06 -5.34 -24.74
C VAL A 32 -8.69 -5.24 -24.05
N GLU A 33 -8.06 -6.36 -23.71
CA GLU A 33 -6.73 -6.38 -23.09
C GLU A 33 -5.64 -6.02 -24.10
N ASP A 34 -5.62 -6.55 -25.32
CA ASP A 34 -4.51 -6.32 -26.27
C ASP A 34 -4.23 -4.84 -26.59
N LYS A 35 -5.26 -3.97 -26.63
CA LYS A 35 -5.09 -2.53 -26.92
C LYS A 35 -4.89 -1.68 -25.66
N VAL A 36 -5.40 -2.13 -24.52
CA VAL A 36 -5.23 -1.43 -23.23
C VAL A 36 -3.88 -1.81 -22.62
N GLU A 37 -3.44 -3.05 -22.75
CA GLU A 37 -2.14 -3.55 -22.31
C GLU A 37 -0.98 -2.81 -22.99
N GLN A 38 -1.00 -2.60 -24.31
CA GLN A 38 0.09 -1.85 -24.96
C GLN A 38 0.18 -0.37 -24.53
N ALA A 39 -0.96 0.26 -24.23
CA ALA A 39 -0.99 1.64 -23.73
C ALA A 39 -0.70 1.73 -22.23
N PHE A 40 -1.05 0.69 -21.46
CA PHE A 40 -0.83 0.59 -20.02
C PHE A 40 0.62 0.20 -19.72
N VAL A 41 1.25 -0.69 -20.50
CA VAL A 41 2.66 -1.08 -20.35
C VAL A 41 3.59 0.12 -20.53
N ARG A 42 3.33 1.00 -21.50
CA ARG A 42 4.14 2.23 -21.71
C ARG A 42 3.94 3.32 -20.66
N LYS A 43 2.84 3.31 -19.91
CA LYS A 43 2.60 4.25 -18.79
C LYS A 43 2.94 3.67 -17.42
N LYS A 44 2.93 2.34 -17.27
CA LYS A 44 3.22 1.65 -16.01
C LYS A 44 4.71 1.61 -15.68
N GLU A 45 5.58 1.76 -16.68
CA GLU A 45 7.03 1.89 -16.47
C GLU A 45 7.42 3.22 -15.80
N GLU A 46 6.54 4.23 -15.76
CA GLU A 46 6.86 5.56 -15.19
C GLU A 46 6.23 5.86 -13.81
N GLU A 47 5.30 5.06 -13.27
CA GLU A 47 4.55 5.51 -12.06
C GLU A 47 3.95 4.41 -11.18
N ILE A 48 4.64 3.28 -11.01
CA ILE A 48 4.48 2.50 -9.78
C ILE A 48 5.84 2.51 -9.11
N ALA A 49 6.11 3.59 -8.38
CA ALA A 49 7.10 3.49 -7.32
C ALA A 49 6.67 2.27 -6.47
N GLU A 50 7.56 1.29 -6.34
CA GLU A 50 7.32 0.19 -5.41
C GLU A 50 6.89 0.80 -4.07
N PRO A 51 5.79 0.33 -3.46
CA PRO A 51 5.29 0.92 -2.23
C PRO A 51 6.42 1.00 -1.22
N ASP A 52 6.55 2.16 -0.60
CA ASP A 52 7.61 2.37 0.37
C ASP A 52 7.50 1.30 1.46
N ARG A 53 8.62 0.67 1.84
CA ARG A 53 8.66 -0.37 2.88
C ARG A 53 7.96 0.07 4.16
N PHE A 54 8.02 1.37 4.47
CA PHE A 54 7.29 1.96 5.59
C PHE A 54 5.77 1.83 5.45
N GLU A 55 5.22 2.07 4.25
CA GLU A 55 3.79 1.93 3.95
C GLU A 55 3.34 0.47 3.97
N GLU A 56 4.18 -0.44 3.46
CA GLU A 56 3.93 -1.89 3.57
C GLU A 56 3.77 -2.31 5.04
N LEU A 57 4.69 -1.88 5.91
CA LEU A 57 4.64 -2.20 7.34
C LEU A 57 3.39 -1.64 8.02
N MET A 58 2.92 -0.46 7.62
CA MET A 58 1.66 0.10 8.12
C MET A 58 0.47 -0.77 7.74
N ASN A 59 0.40 -1.21 6.49
CA ASN A 59 -0.66 -2.10 6.01
C ASN A 59 -0.62 -3.45 6.74
N GLU A 60 0.56 -4.06 6.85
CA GLU A 60 0.73 -5.33 7.56
C GLU A 60 0.31 -5.21 9.04
N ILE A 61 0.68 -4.13 9.74
CA ILE A 61 0.23 -3.89 11.12
C ILE A 61 -1.31 -3.83 11.18
N GLN A 62 -1.93 -3.13 10.23
CA GLN A 62 -3.39 -3.02 10.19
C GLN A 62 -4.06 -4.38 9.94
N GLU A 63 -3.55 -5.17 9.00
CA GLU A 63 -4.02 -6.54 8.74
C GLU A 63 -3.92 -7.43 9.99
N ARG A 64 -2.83 -7.31 10.77
CA ARG A 64 -2.66 -8.06 12.01
C ARG A 64 -3.67 -7.65 13.08
N ARG A 65 -4.01 -6.37 13.16
CA ARG A 65 -5.07 -5.87 14.07
C ARG A 65 -6.44 -6.38 13.65
N ASP A 66 -6.74 -6.33 12.36
CA ASP A 66 -8.03 -6.79 11.83
C ASP A 66 -8.21 -8.29 12.02
N PHE A 67 -7.16 -9.08 11.76
CA PHE A 67 -7.15 -10.51 12.07
C PHE A 67 -7.45 -10.77 13.56
N LEU A 68 -6.84 -10.03 14.48
CA LEU A 68 -7.10 -10.23 15.91
C LEU A 68 -8.55 -9.89 16.26
N ALA A 69 -9.11 -8.83 15.69
CA ALA A 69 -10.52 -8.47 15.88
C ALA A 69 -11.46 -9.57 15.36
N GLU A 70 -11.16 -10.16 14.20
CA GLU A 70 -11.89 -11.31 13.67
C GLU A 70 -11.79 -12.53 14.62
N MET A 71 -10.60 -12.83 15.13
CA MET A 71 -10.41 -13.94 16.07
C MET A 71 -11.10 -13.68 17.41
N GLU A 72 -11.15 -12.43 17.89
CA GLU A 72 -11.90 -12.03 19.09
C GLU A 72 -13.41 -12.20 18.89
N ALA A 73 -13.94 -11.80 17.74
CA ALA A 73 -15.35 -12.01 17.40
C ALA A 73 -15.74 -13.51 17.37
N LEU A 74 -14.79 -14.38 17.04
CA LEU A 74 -14.94 -15.84 17.09
C LEU A 74 -14.65 -16.44 18.48
N GLY A 75 -14.36 -15.62 19.50
CA GLY A 75 -14.03 -16.05 20.87
C GLY A 75 -12.63 -16.67 21.02
N GLN A 76 -11.79 -16.60 19.98
CA GLN A 76 -10.45 -17.18 19.94
C GLN A 76 -9.32 -16.15 20.21
N GLY A 77 -9.65 -14.89 20.50
CA GLY A 77 -8.67 -13.81 20.68
C GLY A 77 -7.51 -14.16 21.62
N LYS A 78 -7.80 -14.76 22.79
CA LYS A 78 -6.77 -15.16 23.78
C LYS A 78 -5.71 -16.10 23.21
N LYS A 79 -6.05 -16.95 22.24
CA LYS A 79 -5.12 -17.89 21.61
C LYS A 79 -4.12 -17.18 20.70
N TYR A 80 -4.55 -16.09 20.05
CA TYR A 80 -3.78 -15.41 19.02
C TYR A 80 -3.15 -14.09 19.49
N GLN A 81 -3.66 -13.50 20.57
CA GLN A 81 -3.24 -12.20 21.08
C GLN A 81 -1.71 -12.11 21.26
N GLY A 82 -1.08 -13.07 21.91
CA GLY A 82 0.37 -13.04 22.13
C GLY A 82 1.19 -13.07 20.84
N ILE A 83 0.78 -13.91 19.88
CA ILE A 83 1.45 -14.06 18.58
C ILE A 83 1.31 -12.76 17.77
N VAL A 84 0.08 -12.26 17.65
CA VAL A 84 -0.23 -11.02 16.93
C VAL A 84 0.54 -9.83 17.50
N LEU A 85 0.55 -9.66 18.83
CA LEU A 85 1.25 -8.54 19.47
C LEU A 85 2.77 -8.61 19.25
N THR A 86 3.34 -9.82 19.22
CA THR A 86 4.77 -10.01 18.94
C THR A 86 5.09 -9.59 17.50
N GLU A 87 4.27 -9.99 16.54
CA GLU A 87 4.46 -9.61 15.13
C GLU A 87 4.25 -8.11 14.89
N ILE A 88 3.27 -7.48 15.54
CA ILE A 88 3.09 -6.02 15.51
C ILE A 88 4.33 -5.32 16.07
N SER A 89 4.87 -5.83 17.19
CA SER A 89 6.08 -5.26 17.81
C SER A 89 7.31 -5.36 16.89
N GLN A 90 7.45 -6.49 16.18
CA GLN A 90 8.53 -6.66 15.19
C GLN A 90 8.41 -5.65 14.05
N LYS A 91 7.20 -5.45 13.51
CA LYS A 91 6.96 -4.48 12.43
C LYS A 91 7.19 -3.04 12.85
N LEU A 92 6.77 -2.68 14.07
CA LEU A 92 7.05 -1.35 14.65
C LEU A 92 8.55 -1.11 14.83
N HIS A 93 9.30 -2.13 15.24
CA HIS A 93 10.76 -2.00 15.37
C HIS A 93 11.43 -1.80 14.00
N GLU A 94 10.99 -2.52 12.97
CA GLU A 94 11.49 -2.32 11.60
C GLU A 94 11.21 -0.89 11.11
N MET A 95 10.02 -0.38 11.38
CA MET A 95 9.62 0.99 11.07
C MET A 95 10.52 2.04 11.76
N GLU A 96 10.86 1.82 13.03
CA GLU A 96 11.77 2.67 13.79
C GLU A 96 13.19 2.70 13.17
N ILE A 97 13.69 1.55 12.71
CA ILE A 97 15.00 1.46 12.04
C ILE A 97 14.99 2.27 10.74
N ILE A 98 13.93 2.15 9.95
CA ILE A 98 13.76 2.90 8.70
C ILE A 98 13.77 4.41 8.98
N ASP A 99 13.00 4.85 9.98
CA ASP A 99 12.89 6.26 10.33
C ASP A 99 14.22 6.85 10.83
N LYS A 100 14.96 6.10 11.66
CA LYS A 100 16.31 6.47 12.11
C LYS A 100 17.27 6.65 10.94
N LYS A 101 17.29 5.69 10.01
CA LYS A 101 18.17 5.73 8.83
C LYS A 101 17.87 6.95 7.95
N ARG A 102 16.60 7.22 7.67
CA ARG A 102 16.17 8.39 6.88
C ARG A 102 16.55 9.69 7.55
N SER A 103 16.35 9.78 8.87
CA SER A 103 16.72 10.95 9.66
C SER A 103 18.23 11.20 9.64
N GLU A 104 19.05 10.14 9.69
CA GLU A 104 20.50 10.23 9.53
C GLU A 104 20.92 10.72 8.13
N GLU A 105 20.32 10.18 7.08
CA GLU A 105 20.55 10.62 5.71
C GLU A 105 20.19 12.09 5.52
N MET A 106 19.04 12.52 6.02
CA MET A 106 18.60 13.92 5.98
C MET A 106 19.57 14.85 6.72
N ARG A 107 20.02 14.46 7.94
CA ARG A 107 21.02 15.22 8.69
C ARG A 107 22.34 15.35 7.92
N ASN A 108 22.79 14.28 7.28
CA ASN A 108 24.01 14.27 6.48
C ASN A 108 23.90 15.14 5.22
N ILE A 109 22.74 15.17 4.57
CA ILE A 109 22.50 16.07 3.44
C ILE A 109 22.50 17.52 3.93
N MET A 110 21.85 17.81 5.06
CA MET A 110 21.75 19.16 5.60
C MET A 110 23.11 19.72 6.02
N THR A 111 23.97 18.91 6.65
CA THR A 111 25.35 19.33 7.01
C THR A 111 26.25 19.56 5.80
N LYS A 112 26.04 18.81 4.70
CA LYS A 112 26.75 19.03 3.43
C LYS A 112 26.24 20.24 2.66
N ALA A 113 24.93 20.47 2.65
CA ALA A 113 24.29 21.57 1.93
C ALA A 113 24.49 22.92 2.64
N PHE A 114 24.57 22.91 3.97
CA PHE A 114 24.87 24.07 4.79
C PHE A 114 26.07 23.78 5.69
N PRO A 115 27.30 23.90 5.16
CA PRO A 115 28.47 23.94 6.03
C PRO A 115 28.33 25.19 6.90
N VAL A 116 27.95 25.01 8.17
CA VAL A 116 27.96 26.09 9.16
C VAL A 116 29.39 26.64 9.18
N GLY A 117 29.57 27.79 8.54
CA GLY A 117 30.86 28.47 8.45
C GLY A 117 31.41 28.78 9.84
N ASN A 118 32.61 28.27 10.09
CA ASN A 118 33.68 28.81 10.92
C ASN A 118 33.29 29.66 12.14
N LYS A 119 33.42 29.07 13.34
CA LYS A 119 33.76 29.84 14.55
C LYS A 119 35.26 29.73 14.80
N SER A 120 36.05 30.47 14.03
CA SER A 120 37.38 30.88 14.45
C SER A 120 37.50 32.37 14.20
N ILE A 121 37.99 33.09 15.23
CA ILE A 121 38.45 34.48 15.31
C ILE A 121 37.62 35.32 16.29
N LEU A 122 38.05 35.26 17.55
CA LEU A 122 38.28 36.43 18.41
C LEU A 122 39.36 35.99 19.41
N GLN A 123 40.61 36.10 18.96
CA GLN A 123 41.72 36.40 19.86
C GLN A 123 41.70 37.92 20.02
N ASP A 124 41.52 38.38 21.25
CA ASP A 124 42.04 39.66 21.74
C ASP A 124 42.64 39.39 23.13
#